data_AF-A0A943UR25-F1
#
_entry.id   AF-A0A943UR25-F1
#
_cell.length_a   1.000
_cell.length_b   1.000
_cell.length_c   1.000
_cell.angle_alpha   90.00
_cell.angle_beta   90.00
_cell.angle_gamma   90.00
#
_symmetry.space_group_name_H-M   'P 1'
#
loop_
_entity.id
_entity.type
_entity.pdbx_description
1 polymer ?
#
loop_
_entity_poly.entity_id
_entity_poly.type
_entity_poly.pdbx_seq_one_letter_code
_entity_poly.pdbx_strand_id
1 'polypeptide(L)'
;MSQVTKTFTEHPQNSMILMNGAVLECIPKESHQGDFVPDQMKLDTTGVYLSIGNKPCKPQPSTTEEKERQKKLFTDNAFYLLAHQERIMRDSRMFLAPVAVQNGLAYIGTSGFNAPTLGIYLEWWNECPIALRTGEDGNRSLVFHLAGSPLSGANRCAEVYEDGRVEHTQVSSFINHWRPFTAINTRYDEAKHIYQAYTLEQVLEILHAEDNESWNYSVEIKVRFMQSEINKLKKRVERLTKESDKWHSMYVDTFMKYKEAEVCEAFSTFQSLREECETQINSIKVRKRTLRAELKSGCMDNLTYQRTLTPLNKQIKDLVFKVSKKKHELINQFLPKGISYNEMERHMNKKNEI
;
A
#
# COMPACT_ATOMS: atom_id res chain seq x y z
N MET A 1 -4.63 -14.64 21.90
CA MET A 1 -4.14 -15.75 21.06
C MET A 1 -5.27 -16.25 20.19
N SER A 2 -5.14 -16.08 18.88
CA SER A 2 -5.68 -16.97 17.83
C SER A 2 -5.27 -16.36 16.51
N GLN A 3 -4.08 -16.75 16.05
CA GLN A 3 -3.66 -16.55 14.67
C GLN A 3 -4.46 -17.52 13.83
N VAL A 4 -5.30 -17.00 12.94
CA VAL A 4 -5.93 -17.78 11.88
C VAL A 4 -4.83 -18.10 10.87
N THR A 5 -4.29 -19.31 10.98
CA THR A 5 -3.47 -19.97 9.96
C THR A 5 -4.34 -20.13 8.71
N LYS A 6 -4.13 -19.30 7.70
CA LYS A 6 -4.63 -19.59 6.35
C LYS A 6 -3.81 -20.76 5.82
N THR A 7 -4.40 -21.94 5.85
CA THR A 7 -3.91 -23.14 5.16
C THR A 7 -3.83 -22.86 3.66
N PHE A 8 -2.71 -23.25 3.07
CA PHE A 8 -2.43 -23.10 1.65
C PHE A 8 -3.46 -23.86 0.83
N THR A 9 -4.04 -23.14 -0.13
CA THR A 9 -5.00 -23.60 -1.13
C THR A 9 -4.50 -24.79 -1.92
N GLU A 10 -5.31 -25.84 -2.00
CA GLU A 10 -5.20 -26.90 -3.01
C GLU A 10 -5.05 -26.23 -4.39
N HIS A 11 -3.97 -26.54 -5.10
CA HIS A 11 -3.75 -26.06 -6.45
C HIS A 11 -4.78 -26.74 -7.38
N PRO A 12 -5.59 -25.99 -8.16
CA PRO A 12 -6.44 -26.60 -9.17
C PRO A 12 -5.55 -27.33 -10.17
N GLN A 13 -5.95 -28.54 -10.58
CA GLN A 13 -5.16 -29.43 -11.41
C GLN A 13 -4.60 -28.69 -12.65
N ASN A 14 -3.27 -28.67 -12.79
CA ASN A 14 -2.52 -27.96 -13.83
C ASN A 14 -2.67 -26.42 -13.85
N SER A 15 -2.76 -25.76 -12.68
CA SER A 15 -2.78 -24.30 -12.61
C SER A 15 -1.94 -23.72 -11.47
N MET A 16 -1.52 -22.46 -11.60
CA MET A 16 -0.79 -21.71 -10.57
C MET A 16 -1.45 -20.37 -10.25
N ILE A 17 -1.33 -19.92 -8.99
CA ILE A 17 -1.93 -18.67 -8.50
C ILE A 17 -0.85 -17.61 -8.32
N LEU A 18 -0.94 -16.54 -9.12
CA LEU A 18 -0.07 -15.38 -9.08
C LEU A 18 -0.25 -14.53 -7.82
N MET A 19 0.67 -13.60 -7.56
CA MET A 19 0.59 -12.69 -6.40
C MET A 19 -0.62 -11.76 -6.44
N ASN A 20 -1.07 -11.39 -7.65
CA ASN A 20 -2.28 -10.59 -7.86
C ASN A 20 -3.58 -11.40 -7.74
N GLY A 21 -3.49 -12.72 -7.45
CA GLY A 21 -4.64 -13.63 -7.34
C GLY A 21 -5.15 -14.20 -8.66
N ALA A 22 -4.51 -13.88 -9.80
CA ALA A 22 -4.85 -14.49 -11.09
C ALA A 22 -4.45 -15.97 -11.12
N VAL A 23 -5.30 -16.79 -11.74
CA VAL A 23 -5.05 -18.22 -11.95
C VAL A 23 -4.54 -18.40 -13.38
N LEU A 24 -3.38 -19.05 -13.52
CA LEU A 24 -2.79 -19.40 -14.81
C LEU A 24 -2.88 -20.89 -15.05
N GLU A 25 -3.36 -21.28 -16.23
CA GLU A 25 -3.33 -22.65 -16.71
C GLU A 25 -1.91 -23.00 -17.17
N CYS A 26 -1.41 -24.15 -16.73
CA CYS A 26 -0.02 -24.58 -16.94
C CYS A 26 0.05 -25.90 -17.70
N ILE A 27 1.11 -26.08 -18.49
CA ILE A 27 1.37 -27.31 -19.26
C ILE A 27 2.44 -28.14 -18.53
N PRO A 28 2.17 -29.40 -18.13
CA PRO A 28 3.15 -30.23 -17.44
C PRO A 28 4.30 -30.67 -18.36
N LYS A 29 5.49 -30.87 -17.79
CA LYS A 29 6.64 -31.45 -18.51
C LYS A 29 6.41 -32.95 -18.75
N GLU A 30 6.84 -33.43 -19.91
CA GLU A 30 6.70 -34.84 -20.31
C GLU A 30 7.58 -35.81 -19.50
N SER A 31 8.60 -35.31 -18.79
CA SER A 31 9.46 -36.11 -17.91
C SER A 31 9.48 -35.54 -16.49
N HIS A 32 9.03 -36.34 -15.52
CA HIS A 32 9.15 -36.01 -14.10
C HIS A 32 10.60 -36.16 -13.66
N GLN A 33 11.29 -35.05 -13.46
CA GLN A 33 12.65 -35.05 -12.90
C GLN A 33 12.60 -35.27 -11.37
N GLY A 34 12.43 -36.51 -10.91
CA GLY A 34 12.68 -36.92 -9.52
C GLY A 34 11.91 -36.18 -8.42
N ASP A 35 12.21 -36.53 -7.17
CA ASP A 35 11.59 -35.94 -5.97
C ASP A 35 11.89 -34.45 -5.87
N PHE A 36 10.83 -33.63 -5.81
CA PHE A 36 10.95 -32.17 -5.64
C PHE A 36 11.39 -31.83 -4.21
N VAL A 37 12.52 -31.14 -4.09
CA VAL A 37 12.99 -30.56 -2.83
C VAL A 37 12.84 -29.04 -2.91
N PRO A 38 11.94 -28.43 -2.12
CA PRO A 38 11.76 -26.98 -2.11
C PRO A 38 13.07 -26.24 -1.76
N ASP A 39 13.33 -25.10 -2.42
CA ASP A 39 14.51 -24.28 -2.17
C ASP A 39 14.34 -23.44 -0.89
N GLN A 40 14.41 -24.13 0.26
CA GLN A 40 14.36 -23.47 1.55
C GLN A 40 15.70 -22.80 1.86
N MET A 41 15.65 -21.56 2.37
CA MET A 41 16.83 -20.87 2.88
C MET A 41 17.52 -21.72 3.96
N LYS A 42 18.70 -22.23 3.65
CA LYS A 42 19.55 -22.98 4.58
C LYS A 42 20.89 -22.26 4.73
N LEU A 43 21.35 -22.15 5.98
CA LEU A 43 22.71 -21.72 6.27
C LEU A 43 23.69 -22.70 5.62
N ASP A 44 24.75 -22.15 5.03
CA ASP A 44 25.78 -22.98 4.42
C ASP A 44 26.50 -23.81 5.49
N THR A 45 26.19 -25.11 5.55
CA THR A 45 26.86 -26.08 6.42
C THR A 45 28.18 -26.59 5.84
N THR A 46 28.51 -26.28 4.57
CA THR A 46 29.78 -26.67 3.94
C THR A 46 30.95 -25.75 4.28
N GLY A 47 30.69 -24.63 4.97
CA GLY A 47 31.72 -23.70 5.43
C GLY A 47 32.36 -22.84 4.32
N VAL A 48 31.91 -23.02 3.07
CA VAL A 48 32.42 -22.31 1.88
C VAL A 48 32.13 -20.81 2.00
N TYR A 49 30.95 -20.44 2.50
CA TYR A 49 30.54 -19.05 2.71
C TYR A 49 30.78 -18.53 4.14
N LEU A 50 31.31 -19.36 5.04
CA LEU A 50 31.63 -19.02 6.45
C LEU A 50 33.11 -18.74 6.72
N SER A 51 33.99 -18.95 5.74
CA SER A 51 35.44 -18.74 5.91
C SER A 51 35.82 -17.25 5.94
N ILE A 52 36.57 -16.84 6.98
CA ILE A 52 37.17 -15.50 7.11
C ILE A 52 38.57 -15.55 6.46
N GLY A 53 38.65 -15.16 5.19
CA GLY A 53 39.88 -15.16 4.39
C GLY A 53 39.60 -15.08 2.89
N ASN A 54 40.60 -14.78 2.06
CA ASN A 54 40.48 -14.57 0.61
C ASN A 54 39.65 -15.69 -0.04
N LYS A 55 38.45 -15.32 -0.53
CA LYS A 55 37.54 -16.22 -1.22
C LYS A 55 38.20 -16.72 -2.51
N PRO A 56 38.27 -18.04 -2.76
CA PRO A 56 38.49 -18.50 -4.12
C PRO A 56 37.23 -18.17 -4.92
N CYS A 57 37.27 -17.07 -5.68
CA CYS A 57 36.41 -16.91 -6.83
C CYS A 57 36.86 -17.98 -7.82
N LYS A 58 36.29 -19.19 -7.75
CA LYS A 58 36.49 -20.18 -8.80
C LYS A 58 35.45 -19.88 -9.89
N PRO A 59 35.84 -19.29 -11.04
CA PRO A 59 35.04 -19.45 -12.24
C PRO A 59 35.06 -20.95 -12.57
N GLN A 60 33.90 -21.62 -12.53
CA GLN A 60 33.78 -22.91 -13.20
C GLN A 60 33.76 -22.64 -14.72
N PRO A 61 34.70 -23.21 -15.50
CA PRO A 61 34.89 -22.84 -16.90
C PRO A 61 34.21 -23.86 -17.82
N SER A 62 33.03 -23.51 -18.35
CA SER A 62 32.52 -24.01 -19.66
C SER A 62 31.08 -23.55 -19.99
N THR A 63 30.26 -23.18 -19.00
CA THR A 63 28.87 -22.67 -19.19
C THR A 63 28.73 -21.15 -18.98
N THR A 64 29.82 -20.45 -18.68
CA THR A 64 29.82 -19.04 -18.29
C THR A 64 29.44 -18.13 -19.45
N GLU A 65 29.94 -18.40 -20.65
CA GLU A 65 29.69 -17.53 -21.81
C GLU A 65 28.22 -17.51 -22.21
N GLU A 66 27.56 -18.67 -22.23
CA GLU A 66 26.13 -18.76 -22.56
C GLU A 66 25.28 -18.11 -21.47
N LYS A 67 25.61 -18.33 -20.19
CA LYS A 67 24.92 -17.65 -19.08
C LYS A 67 25.12 -16.14 -19.14
N GLU A 68 26.30 -15.67 -19.51
CA GLU A 68 26.59 -14.25 -19.69
C GLU A 68 25.85 -13.68 -20.90
N ARG A 69 25.73 -14.43 -22.00
CA ARG A 69 24.91 -14.06 -23.17
C ARG A 69 23.45 -13.94 -22.80
N GLN A 70 22.87 -14.95 -22.15
CA GLN A 70 21.47 -14.92 -21.69
C GLN A 70 21.24 -13.82 -20.66
N LYS A 71 22.22 -13.55 -19.77
CA LYS A 71 22.17 -12.43 -18.83
C LYS A 71 22.16 -11.09 -19.57
N LYS A 72 23.02 -10.91 -20.58
CA LYS A 72 23.03 -9.70 -21.41
C LYS A 72 21.72 -9.53 -22.17
N LEU A 73 21.22 -10.61 -22.78
CA LEU A 73 19.92 -10.61 -23.47
C LEU A 73 18.79 -10.15 -22.54
N PHE A 74 18.79 -10.61 -21.28
CA PHE A 74 17.83 -10.16 -20.27
C PHE A 74 18.02 -8.69 -19.89
N THR A 75 19.26 -8.23 -19.66
CA THR A 75 19.50 -6.83 -19.27
C THR A 75 19.15 -5.86 -20.40
N ASP A 76 19.53 -6.18 -21.63
CA ASP A 76 19.30 -5.32 -22.80
C ASP A 76 17.80 -5.17 -23.09
N ASN A 77 17.01 -6.21 -22.80
CA ASN A 77 15.56 -6.22 -23.01
C ASN A 77 14.73 -6.03 -21.72
N ALA A 78 15.34 -5.68 -20.59
CA ALA A 78 14.65 -5.66 -19.29
C ALA A 78 13.43 -4.70 -19.29
N PHE A 79 13.58 -3.52 -19.87
CA PHE A 79 12.50 -2.54 -19.98
C PHE A 79 11.44 -2.95 -21.00
N TYR A 80 11.85 -3.58 -22.11
CA TYR A 80 10.91 -4.14 -23.08
C TYR A 80 10.05 -5.24 -22.42
N LEU A 81 10.66 -6.18 -21.73
CA LEU A 81 9.96 -7.24 -21.00
C LEU A 81 9.02 -6.69 -19.92
N LEU A 82 9.43 -5.62 -19.22
CA LEU A 82 8.58 -4.94 -18.26
C LEU A 82 7.34 -4.29 -18.90
N ALA A 83 7.46 -3.75 -20.11
CA ALA A 83 6.32 -3.18 -20.83
C ALA A 83 5.32 -4.27 -21.25
N HIS A 84 5.80 -5.44 -21.66
CA HIS A 84 4.98 -6.59 -22.04
C HIS A 84 4.53 -7.47 -20.86
N GLN A 85 4.65 -6.98 -19.63
CA GLN A 85 4.34 -7.78 -18.45
C GLN A 85 2.92 -8.35 -18.47
N GLU A 86 1.93 -7.63 -18.98
CA GLU A 86 0.54 -8.13 -18.97
C GLU A 86 0.38 -9.34 -19.88
N ARG A 87 1.14 -9.37 -20.97
CA ARG A 87 1.17 -10.50 -21.90
C ARG A 87 1.91 -11.68 -21.31
N ILE A 88 3.06 -11.44 -20.69
CA ILE A 88 3.90 -12.48 -20.05
C ILE A 88 3.17 -13.09 -18.85
N MET A 89 2.49 -12.27 -18.05
CA MET A 89 1.72 -12.71 -16.87
C MET A 89 0.44 -13.45 -17.23
N ARG A 90 0.07 -13.57 -18.53
CA ARG A 90 -1.08 -14.35 -19.01
C ARG A 90 -0.69 -15.73 -19.54
N ASP A 91 0.56 -15.97 -19.90
CA ASP A 91 1.04 -17.28 -20.40
C ASP A 91 2.02 -17.89 -19.39
N SER A 92 1.67 -19.07 -18.84
CA SER A 92 2.50 -19.75 -17.85
C SER A 92 3.91 -20.07 -18.36
N ARG A 93 4.06 -20.35 -19.66
CA ARG A 93 5.35 -20.74 -20.26
C ARG A 93 6.29 -19.55 -20.41
N MET A 94 5.73 -18.37 -20.68
CA MET A 94 6.49 -17.11 -20.67
C MET A 94 6.85 -16.71 -19.24
N PHE A 95 5.92 -16.87 -18.30
CA PHE A 95 6.14 -16.57 -16.89
C PHE A 95 7.27 -17.42 -16.27
N LEU A 96 7.31 -18.70 -16.59
CA LEU A 96 8.31 -19.65 -16.06
C LEU A 96 9.63 -19.65 -16.84
N ALA A 97 9.80 -18.77 -17.84
CA ALA A 97 11.03 -18.67 -18.62
C ALA A 97 12.23 -18.38 -17.70
N PRO A 98 13.27 -19.23 -17.68
CA PRO A 98 14.38 -19.09 -16.76
C PRO A 98 15.28 -17.91 -17.14
N VAL A 99 15.74 -17.16 -16.14
CA VAL A 99 16.64 -16.03 -16.31
C VAL A 99 18.01 -16.39 -15.71
N ALA A 100 19.06 -16.28 -16.52
CA ALA A 100 20.43 -16.67 -16.15
C ALA A 100 21.15 -15.65 -15.25
N VAL A 101 20.46 -15.10 -14.24
CA VAL A 101 21.03 -14.17 -13.26
C VAL A 101 21.29 -14.93 -11.95
N GLN A 102 22.55 -15.07 -11.59
CA GLN A 102 22.95 -15.68 -10.34
C GLN A 102 22.89 -14.66 -9.20
N ASN A 103 21.83 -14.72 -8.40
CA ASN A 103 21.71 -13.96 -7.17
C ASN A 103 22.28 -14.77 -6.00
N GLY A 104 22.75 -14.09 -4.95
CA GLY A 104 23.28 -14.79 -3.79
C GLY A 104 23.48 -13.94 -2.54
N LEU A 105 23.28 -14.55 -1.39
CA LEU A 105 23.49 -13.91 -0.09
C LEU A 105 24.75 -14.44 0.58
N ALA A 106 25.43 -13.59 1.34
CA ALA A 106 26.48 -14.04 2.25
C ALA A 106 25.90 -15.06 3.24
N TYR A 107 26.68 -16.10 3.55
CA TYR A 107 26.35 -17.18 4.50
C TYR A 107 25.23 -18.15 4.08
N ILE A 108 24.45 -17.83 3.04
CA ILE A 108 23.33 -18.64 2.53
C ILE A 108 23.59 -19.10 1.08
N GLY A 109 24.54 -18.48 0.38
CA GLY A 109 24.89 -18.81 -1.00
C GLY A 109 23.76 -18.46 -1.96
N THR A 110 23.40 -19.38 -2.85
CA THR A 110 22.31 -19.24 -3.82
C THR A 110 20.97 -19.80 -3.30
N SER A 111 20.91 -20.29 -2.06
CA SER A 111 19.69 -20.91 -1.50
C SER A 111 18.57 -19.87 -1.37
N GLY A 112 17.39 -20.18 -1.92
CA GLY A 112 16.26 -19.27 -2.09
C GLY A 112 16.33 -18.38 -3.34
N PHE A 113 17.41 -18.49 -4.14
CA PHE A 113 17.64 -17.75 -5.39
C PHE A 113 17.83 -18.70 -6.58
N ASN A 114 17.53 -19.99 -6.43
CA ASN A 114 17.73 -20.94 -7.52
C ASN A 114 16.75 -20.67 -8.67
N ALA A 115 17.30 -20.64 -9.88
CA ALA A 115 16.59 -20.50 -11.16
C ALA A 115 15.46 -19.45 -11.14
N PRO A 116 15.77 -18.15 -10.96
CA PRO A 116 14.75 -17.12 -11.03
C PRO A 116 14.16 -17.06 -12.44
N THR A 117 12.85 -16.86 -12.55
CA THR A 117 12.15 -16.77 -13.84
C THR A 117 11.79 -15.33 -14.18
N LEU A 118 11.41 -15.10 -15.44
CA LEU A 118 10.97 -13.80 -15.92
C LEU A 118 9.77 -13.27 -15.11
N GLY A 119 8.78 -14.13 -14.87
CA GLY A 119 7.60 -13.81 -14.07
C GLY A 119 7.94 -13.34 -12.65
N ILE A 120 8.94 -13.96 -12.02
CA ILE A 120 9.40 -13.58 -10.67
C ILE A 120 9.99 -12.17 -10.66
N TYR A 121 10.79 -11.80 -11.66
CA TYR A 121 11.31 -10.43 -11.77
C TYR A 121 10.20 -9.41 -12.00
N LEU A 122 9.23 -9.72 -12.86
CA LEU A 122 8.09 -8.84 -13.13
C LEU A 122 7.19 -8.67 -11.90
N GLU A 123 6.88 -9.75 -11.17
CA GLU A 123 6.13 -9.66 -9.92
C GLU A 123 6.91 -8.88 -8.86
N TRP A 124 8.21 -9.11 -8.76
CA TRP A 124 9.04 -8.39 -7.81
C TRP A 124 9.10 -6.89 -8.12
N TRP A 125 9.25 -6.49 -9.38
CA TRP A 125 9.23 -5.08 -9.77
C TRP A 125 7.87 -4.41 -9.52
N ASN A 126 6.77 -5.14 -9.64
CA ASN A 126 5.43 -4.64 -9.33
C ASN A 126 5.18 -4.52 -7.81
N GLU A 127 5.51 -5.55 -7.04
CA GLU A 127 5.27 -5.60 -5.59
C GLU A 127 6.28 -4.76 -4.78
N CYS A 128 7.47 -4.53 -5.35
CA CYS A 128 8.57 -3.86 -4.68
C CYS A 128 8.91 -2.52 -5.38
N PRO A 129 8.22 -1.41 -5.03
CA PRO A 129 8.51 -0.09 -5.61
C PRO A 129 9.94 0.39 -5.42
N ILE A 130 10.70 -0.18 -4.46
CA ILE A 130 12.12 0.16 -4.22
C ILE A 130 13.08 -0.56 -5.19
N ALA A 131 12.61 -1.56 -5.93
CA ALA A 131 13.36 -2.18 -7.03
C ALA A 131 13.26 -1.35 -8.32
N LEU A 132 12.20 -0.53 -8.45
CA LEU A 132 12.04 0.51 -9.46
C LEU A 132 12.65 1.82 -8.95
N ARG A 133 13.79 2.23 -9.53
CA ARG A 133 14.50 3.43 -9.12
C ARG A 133 14.38 4.53 -10.18
N THR A 134 14.08 5.73 -9.70
CA THR A 134 14.25 6.96 -10.48
C THR A 134 15.39 7.73 -9.80
N GLY A 135 16.48 7.94 -10.52
CA GLY A 135 17.60 8.76 -10.07
C GLY A 135 17.23 10.24 -9.98
N GLU A 136 18.07 11.04 -9.33
CA GLU A 136 17.85 12.49 -9.19
C GLU A 136 17.84 13.20 -10.55
N ASP A 137 18.59 12.69 -11.52
CA ASP A 137 18.64 13.17 -12.91
C ASP A 137 17.42 12.75 -13.75
N GLY A 138 16.45 12.03 -13.16
CA GLY A 138 15.29 11.48 -13.86
C GLY A 138 15.56 10.17 -14.60
N ASN A 139 16.78 9.64 -14.55
CA ASN A 139 17.15 8.36 -15.14
C ASN A 139 16.47 7.20 -14.41
N ARG A 140 15.86 6.29 -15.16
CA ARG A 140 15.17 5.13 -14.61
C ARG A 140 16.06 3.90 -14.64
N SER A 141 16.07 3.17 -13.54
CA SER A 141 16.80 1.92 -13.42
C SER A 141 15.98 0.83 -12.74
N LEU A 142 16.26 -0.41 -13.14
CA LEU A 142 15.68 -1.63 -12.58
C LEU A 142 16.77 -2.40 -11.86
N VAL A 143 16.57 -2.68 -10.57
CA VAL A 143 17.46 -3.61 -9.86
C VAL A 143 17.16 -5.02 -10.36
N PHE A 144 18.20 -5.76 -10.75
CA PHE A 144 18.02 -7.14 -11.25
C PHE A 144 18.98 -8.15 -10.60
N HIS A 145 20.14 -7.69 -10.10
CA HIS A 145 21.09 -8.58 -9.43
C HIS A 145 21.19 -8.23 -7.95
N LEU A 146 20.90 -9.20 -7.09
CA LEU A 146 20.95 -9.09 -5.64
C LEU A 146 22.14 -9.88 -5.10
N ALA A 147 23.11 -9.15 -4.54
CA ALA A 147 24.23 -9.75 -3.81
C ALA A 147 24.55 -8.94 -2.56
N GLY A 148 24.65 -9.61 -1.41
CA GLY A 148 24.93 -8.91 -0.15
C GLY A 148 24.79 -9.75 1.11
N SER A 149 25.03 -9.12 2.26
CA SER A 149 24.88 -9.71 3.57
C SER A 149 23.54 -9.28 4.19
N PRO A 150 22.63 -10.23 4.48
CA PRO A 150 21.35 -9.91 5.13
C PRO A 150 21.52 -9.42 6.56
N LEU A 151 22.63 -9.75 7.23
CA LEU A 151 22.90 -9.40 8.63
C LEU A 151 23.50 -8.00 8.79
N SER A 152 24.50 -7.65 7.97
CA SER A 152 25.14 -6.33 8.05
C SER A 152 24.50 -5.28 7.16
N GLY A 153 23.62 -5.68 6.23
CA GLY A 153 23.00 -4.81 5.24
C GLY A 153 23.94 -4.38 4.10
N ALA A 154 25.24 -4.69 4.19
CA ALA A 154 26.22 -4.43 3.15
C ALA A 154 25.89 -5.23 1.89
N ASN A 155 25.83 -4.58 0.74
CA ASN A 155 25.43 -5.20 -0.51
C ASN A 155 26.19 -4.61 -1.72
N ARG A 156 26.20 -5.38 -2.80
CA ARG A 156 26.71 -5.02 -4.12
C ARG A 156 25.73 -5.51 -5.17
N CYS A 157 24.62 -4.79 -5.29
CA CYS A 157 23.59 -5.10 -6.27
C CYS A 157 24.01 -4.59 -7.65
N ALA A 158 23.26 -4.96 -8.69
CA ALA A 158 23.37 -4.32 -10.00
C ALA A 158 22.00 -3.87 -10.49
N GLU A 159 22.02 -2.74 -11.17
CA GLU A 159 20.86 -2.14 -11.81
C GLU A 159 21.11 -1.96 -13.30
N VAL A 160 20.02 -1.97 -14.06
CA VAL A 160 20.03 -1.75 -15.51
C VAL A 160 19.22 -0.50 -15.84
N TYR A 161 19.75 0.34 -16.72
CA TYR A 161 19.11 1.56 -17.21
C TYR A 161 18.38 1.34 -18.53
N GLU A 162 17.52 2.28 -18.92
CA GLU A 162 16.72 2.20 -20.16
C GLU A 162 17.58 2.03 -21.44
N ASP A 163 18.84 2.47 -21.41
CA ASP A 163 19.80 2.36 -22.51
C ASP A 163 20.61 1.04 -22.49
N GLY A 164 20.25 0.10 -21.61
CA GLY A 164 20.93 -1.19 -21.45
C GLY A 164 22.23 -1.12 -20.64
N ARG A 165 22.65 0.06 -20.16
CA ARG A 165 23.82 0.15 -19.27
C ARG A 165 23.55 -0.55 -17.95
N VAL A 166 24.55 -1.31 -17.49
CA VAL A 166 24.53 -2.02 -16.20
C VAL A 166 25.54 -1.39 -15.26
N GLU A 167 25.09 -0.96 -14.09
CA GLU A 167 25.95 -0.41 -13.05
C GLU A 167 25.80 -1.17 -11.73
N HIS A 168 26.90 -1.22 -10.98
CA HIS A 168 26.89 -1.75 -9.62
C HIS A 168 26.45 -0.68 -8.64
N THR A 169 25.50 -1.02 -7.79
CA THR A 169 24.89 -0.07 -6.86
C THR A 169 24.75 -0.66 -5.46
N GLN A 170 24.73 0.23 -4.47
CA GLN A 170 24.41 -0.12 -3.09
C GLN A 170 22.97 0.28 -2.82
N VAL A 171 22.11 -0.71 -2.60
CA VAL A 171 20.72 -0.46 -2.25
C VAL A 171 20.58 -0.19 -0.75
N SER A 172 19.80 0.82 -0.39
CA SER A 172 19.44 1.07 1.00
C SER A 172 18.40 0.05 1.46
N SER A 173 18.46 -0.33 2.74
CA SER A 173 17.55 -1.32 3.33
C SER A 173 17.47 -2.62 2.52
N PHE A 174 18.63 -3.24 2.22
CA PHE A 174 18.77 -4.47 1.42
C PHE A 174 17.76 -5.58 1.78
N ILE A 175 17.39 -5.68 3.06
CA ILE A 175 16.36 -6.59 3.56
C ILE A 175 15.01 -6.46 2.87
N ASN A 176 14.64 -5.25 2.46
CA ASN A 176 13.40 -4.97 1.76
C ASN A 176 13.46 -5.38 0.28
N HIS A 177 14.65 -5.61 -0.29
CA HIS A 177 14.82 -6.12 -1.65
C HIS A 177 14.85 -7.65 -1.66
N TRP A 178 15.73 -8.26 -0.85
CA TRP A 178 15.96 -9.70 -0.94
C TRP A 178 14.81 -10.53 -0.34
N ARG A 179 14.18 -10.10 0.76
CA ARG A 179 13.07 -10.85 1.36
C ARG A 179 11.89 -11.05 0.42
N PRO A 180 11.31 -10.00 -0.21
CA PRO A 180 10.21 -10.22 -1.14
C PRO A 180 10.66 -10.99 -2.37
N PHE A 181 11.87 -10.76 -2.89
CA PHE A 181 12.38 -11.53 -4.03
C PHE A 181 12.43 -13.02 -3.72
N THR A 182 13.04 -13.42 -2.60
CA THR A 182 13.09 -14.84 -2.23
C THR A 182 11.71 -15.41 -1.94
N ALA A 183 10.82 -14.67 -1.28
CA ALA A 183 9.47 -15.13 -0.99
C ALA A 183 8.64 -15.39 -2.27
N ILE A 184 8.79 -14.54 -3.29
CA ILE A 184 8.18 -14.74 -4.61
C ILE A 184 8.86 -15.91 -5.32
N ASN A 185 10.20 -15.97 -5.29
CA ASN A 185 10.95 -17.02 -5.97
C ASN A 185 10.58 -18.42 -5.46
N THR A 186 10.52 -18.61 -4.13
CA THR A 186 10.25 -19.91 -3.52
C THR A 186 8.78 -20.34 -3.66
N ARG A 187 7.86 -19.38 -3.77
CA ARG A 187 6.44 -19.65 -4.04
C ARG A 187 6.23 -20.45 -5.32
N TYR A 188 7.07 -20.26 -6.33
CA TYR A 188 6.94 -20.93 -7.63
C TYR A 188 7.93 -22.08 -7.83
N ASP A 189 8.67 -22.52 -6.81
CA ASP A 189 9.66 -23.60 -6.98
C ASP A 189 9.04 -24.89 -7.51
N GLU A 190 7.86 -25.25 -7.00
CA GLU A 190 7.12 -26.43 -7.47
C GLU A 190 6.68 -26.24 -8.93
N ALA A 191 6.17 -25.07 -9.29
CA ALA A 191 5.75 -24.76 -10.64
C ALA A 191 6.90 -24.79 -11.65
N LYS A 192 8.09 -24.28 -11.29
CA LYS A 192 9.31 -24.35 -12.13
C LYS A 192 9.72 -25.80 -12.40
N HIS A 193 9.49 -26.69 -11.44
CA HIS A 193 9.85 -28.09 -11.56
C HIS A 193 8.87 -28.85 -12.46
N ILE A 194 7.58 -28.65 -12.25
CA ILE A 194 6.50 -29.44 -12.87
C ILE A 194 6.15 -28.97 -14.29
N TYR A 195 6.19 -27.66 -14.58
CA TYR A 195 5.59 -27.11 -15.80
C TYR A 195 6.60 -26.66 -16.86
N GLN A 196 6.20 -26.76 -18.13
CA GLN A 196 6.99 -26.33 -19.28
C GLN A 196 7.19 -24.81 -19.29
N ALA A 197 8.35 -24.40 -19.79
CA ALA A 197 8.75 -23.00 -19.91
C ALA A 197 9.40 -22.76 -21.27
N TYR A 198 9.22 -21.56 -21.80
CA TYR A 198 9.95 -21.10 -22.98
C TYR A 198 11.36 -20.65 -22.62
N THR A 199 12.26 -20.60 -23.61
CA THR A 199 13.53 -19.89 -23.46
C THR A 199 13.30 -18.39 -23.54
N LEU A 200 14.22 -17.58 -23.00
CA LEU A 200 14.12 -16.13 -23.07
C LEU A 200 14.06 -15.62 -24.53
N GLU A 201 14.83 -16.25 -25.42
CA GLU A 201 14.83 -15.95 -26.86
C GLU A 201 13.46 -16.19 -27.48
N GLN A 202 12.83 -17.34 -27.21
CA GLN A 202 11.49 -17.66 -27.71
C GLN A 202 10.45 -16.65 -27.19
N VAL A 203 10.54 -16.23 -25.94
CA VAL A 203 9.65 -15.19 -25.40
C VAL A 203 9.81 -13.89 -26.17
N LEU A 204 11.06 -13.46 -26.41
CA LEU A 204 11.34 -12.24 -27.17
C LEU A 204 10.84 -12.34 -28.62
N GLU A 205 11.08 -13.47 -29.30
CA GLU A 205 10.58 -13.73 -30.65
C GLU A 205 9.06 -13.65 -30.74
N ILE A 206 8.33 -14.26 -29.79
CA ILE A 206 6.86 -14.19 -29.77
C ILE A 206 6.40 -12.76 -29.55
N LEU A 207 7.00 -12.04 -28.59
CA LEU A 207 6.62 -10.65 -28.32
C LEU A 207 6.90 -9.75 -29.54
N HIS A 208 8.06 -9.90 -30.18
CA HIS A 208 8.38 -9.16 -31.40
C HIS A 208 7.47 -9.49 -32.57
N ALA A 209 6.97 -10.73 -32.68
CA ALA A 209 6.01 -11.10 -33.70
C ALA A 209 4.59 -10.57 -33.44
N GLU A 210 4.23 -10.38 -32.16
CA GLU A 210 2.95 -9.78 -31.75
C GLU A 210 2.96 -8.25 -31.89
N ASP A 211 4.15 -7.63 -31.86
CA ASP A 211 4.32 -6.19 -31.96
C ASP A 211 4.23 -5.66 -33.38
N ASN A 212 3.55 -4.52 -33.54
CA ASN A 212 3.58 -3.75 -34.77
C ASN A 212 4.86 -2.91 -34.84
N GLU A 213 5.38 -2.63 -36.04
CA GLU A 213 6.59 -1.80 -36.26
C GLU A 213 6.52 -0.40 -35.61
N SER A 214 5.32 0.09 -35.29
CA SER A 214 5.10 1.39 -34.63
C SER A 214 4.99 1.32 -33.11
N TRP A 215 5.18 0.16 -32.47
CA TRP A 215 5.04 0.03 -31.03
C TRP A 215 6.19 0.71 -30.28
N ASN A 216 5.85 1.64 -29.39
CA ASN A 216 6.82 2.36 -28.57
C ASN A 216 6.50 2.17 -27.09
N TYR A 217 7.26 1.28 -26.45
CA TYR A 217 7.10 0.93 -25.04
C TYR A 217 7.55 2.04 -24.06
N SER A 218 8.21 3.11 -24.53
CA SER A 218 8.69 4.21 -23.68
C SER A 218 7.55 4.90 -22.90
N VAL A 219 6.38 5.04 -23.52
CA VAL A 219 5.20 5.64 -22.88
C VAL A 219 4.68 4.75 -21.75
N GLU A 220 4.58 3.44 -22.00
CA GLU A 220 4.12 2.45 -21.02
C GLU A 220 5.04 2.41 -19.79
N ILE A 221 6.36 2.40 -20.01
CA ILE A 221 7.36 2.46 -18.94
C ILE A 221 7.22 3.77 -18.14
N LYS A 222 7.06 4.92 -18.83
CA LYS A 222 6.87 6.20 -18.15
C LYS A 222 5.63 6.19 -17.26
N VAL A 223 4.50 5.67 -17.74
CA VAL A 223 3.26 5.55 -16.96
C VAL A 223 3.48 4.69 -15.71
N ARG A 224 4.17 3.56 -15.84
CA ARG A 224 4.45 2.65 -14.72
C ARG A 224 5.30 3.29 -13.63
N PHE A 225 6.38 3.95 -14.00
CA PHE A 225 7.23 4.65 -13.02
C PHE A 225 6.47 5.78 -12.33
N MET A 226 5.68 6.57 -13.07
CA MET A 226 4.83 7.61 -12.47
C MET A 226 3.79 7.00 -11.49
N GLN A 227 3.16 5.88 -11.82
CA GLN A 227 2.24 5.21 -10.91
C GLN A 227 2.93 4.68 -9.64
N SER A 228 4.13 4.13 -9.77
CA SER A 228 4.95 3.70 -8.62
C SER A 228 5.28 4.88 -7.70
N GLU A 229 5.67 6.02 -8.26
CA GLU A 229 5.93 7.25 -7.51
C GLU A 229 4.67 7.80 -6.82
N ILE A 230 3.54 7.85 -7.54
CA ILE A 230 2.24 8.23 -6.97
C ILE A 230 1.89 7.34 -5.78
N ASN A 231 2.09 6.02 -5.89
CA ASN A 231 1.80 5.09 -4.81
C ASN A 231 2.73 5.28 -3.60
N LYS A 232 4.02 5.54 -3.82
CA LYS A 232 4.98 5.90 -2.76
C LYS A 232 4.54 7.18 -2.04
N LEU A 233 4.17 8.21 -2.80
CA LEU A 233 3.71 9.49 -2.25
C LEU A 233 2.41 9.35 -1.48
N LYS A 234 1.43 8.60 -1.99
CA LYS A 234 0.17 8.29 -1.29
C LYS A 234 0.43 7.63 0.08
N LYS A 235 1.29 6.61 0.13
CA LYS A 235 1.67 5.94 1.40
C LYS A 235 2.35 6.90 2.38
N ARG A 236 3.18 7.84 1.88
CA ARG A 236 3.83 8.86 2.71
C ARG A 236 2.81 9.85 3.27
N VAL A 237 1.89 10.35 2.44
CA VAL A 237 0.81 11.25 2.87
C VAL A 237 -0.03 10.57 3.95
N GLU A 238 -0.47 9.33 3.73
CA GLU A 238 -1.26 8.59 4.73
C GLU A 238 -0.54 8.47 6.08
N ARG A 239 0.77 8.19 6.07
CA ARG A 239 1.58 8.13 7.30
C ARG A 239 1.64 9.48 8.00
N LEU A 240 1.93 10.55 7.26
CA LEU A 240 2.01 11.91 7.82
C LEU A 240 0.66 12.39 8.35
N THR A 241 -0.45 12.06 7.67
CA THR A 241 -1.80 12.35 8.15
C THR A 241 -2.07 11.62 9.46
N LYS A 242 -1.79 10.32 9.55
CA LYS A 242 -1.95 9.55 10.80
C LYS A 242 -1.12 10.10 11.95
N GLU A 243 0.11 10.54 11.66
CA GLU A 243 0.98 11.14 12.66
C GLU A 243 0.46 12.52 13.10
N SER A 244 0.03 13.35 12.15
CA SER A 244 -0.60 14.64 12.42
C SER A 244 -1.86 14.49 13.28
N ASP A 245 -2.74 13.55 12.94
CA ASP A 245 -3.98 13.27 13.71
C ASP A 245 -3.66 12.81 15.13
N LYS A 246 -2.62 11.99 15.29
CA LYS A 246 -2.14 11.54 16.60
C LYS A 246 -1.65 12.72 17.45
N TRP A 247 -0.79 13.57 16.89
CA TRP A 247 -0.27 14.75 17.59
C TRP A 247 -1.37 15.76 17.92
N HIS A 248 -2.30 15.98 17.00
CA HIS A 248 -3.47 16.84 17.22
C HIS A 248 -4.34 16.31 18.36
N SER A 249 -4.63 15.00 18.37
CA SER A 249 -5.38 14.35 19.45
C SER A 249 -4.68 14.51 20.81
N MET A 250 -3.36 14.29 20.87
CA MET A 250 -2.58 14.51 22.10
C MET A 250 -2.62 15.98 22.54
N TYR A 251 -2.49 16.92 21.61
CA TYR A 251 -2.57 18.34 21.89
C TYR A 251 -3.93 18.72 22.48
N VAL A 252 -5.03 18.30 21.87
CA VAL A 252 -6.39 18.54 22.38
C VAL A 252 -6.55 17.95 23.78
N ASP A 253 -6.14 16.70 23.99
CA ASP A 253 -6.35 16.02 25.27
C ASP A 253 -5.54 16.66 26.41
N THR A 254 -4.30 17.08 26.13
CA THR A 254 -3.47 17.82 27.08
C THR A 254 -4.02 19.22 27.37
N PHE A 255 -4.51 19.93 26.36
CA PHE A 255 -5.12 21.24 26.53
C PHE A 255 -6.38 21.16 27.42
N MET A 256 -7.27 20.20 27.15
CA MET A 256 -8.50 20.02 27.93
C MET A 256 -8.19 19.73 29.40
N LYS A 257 -7.17 18.91 29.68
CA LYS A 257 -6.71 18.63 31.06
C LYS A 257 -6.08 19.85 31.72
N TYR A 258 -5.28 20.62 30.99
CA TYR A 258 -4.63 21.81 31.54
C TYR A 258 -5.63 22.92 31.87
N LYS A 259 -6.68 23.10 31.06
CA LYS A 259 -7.73 24.11 31.23
C LYS A 259 -9.05 23.54 31.75
N GLU A 260 -8.98 22.42 32.46
CA GLU A 260 -10.16 21.62 32.80
C GLU A 260 -11.24 22.43 33.52
N ALA A 261 -10.88 23.21 34.56
CA ALA A 261 -11.85 24.00 35.31
C ALA A 261 -12.58 25.04 34.43
N GLU A 262 -11.82 25.81 33.65
CA GLU A 262 -12.34 26.85 32.75
C GLU A 262 -13.24 26.25 31.66
N VAL A 263 -12.81 25.13 31.07
CA VAL A 263 -13.58 24.41 30.04
C VAL A 263 -14.85 23.80 30.63
N CYS A 264 -14.79 23.22 31.83
CA CYS A 264 -15.95 22.64 32.51
C CYS A 264 -17.01 23.70 32.81
N GLU A 265 -16.60 24.85 33.34
CA GLU A 265 -17.50 25.97 33.64
C GLU A 265 -18.14 26.52 32.36
N ALA A 266 -17.33 26.78 31.32
CA ALA A 266 -17.82 27.27 30.04
C ALA A 266 -18.80 26.28 29.39
N PHE A 267 -18.49 24.98 29.42
CA PHE A 267 -19.39 23.95 28.88
C PHE A 267 -20.69 23.84 29.67
N SER A 268 -20.62 23.86 31.00
CA SER A 268 -21.81 23.76 31.87
C SER A 268 -22.74 24.96 31.68
N THR A 269 -22.19 26.17 31.64
CA THR A 269 -22.97 27.40 31.39
C THR A 269 -23.64 27.38 30.01
N PHE A 270 -22.94 26.86 28.98
CA PHE A 270 -23.52 26.69 27.65
C PHE A 270 -24.62 25.63 27.63
N GLN A 271 -24.43 24.49 28.29
CA GLN A 271 -25.43 23.41 28.35
C GLN A 271 -26.70 23.87 29.06
N SER A 272 -26.59 24.55 30.20
CA SER A 272 -27.77 25.10 30.90
C SER A 272 -28.54 26.08 30.01
N LEU A 273 -27.85 26.96 29.27
CA LEU A 273 -28.49 27.87 28.31
C LEU A 273 -29.19 27.10 27.19
N ARG A 274 -28.54 26.05 26.66
CA ARG A 274 -29.09 25.22 25.58
C ARG A 274 -30.36 24.52 26.04
N GLU A 275 -30.34 23.90 27.21
CA GLU A 275 -31.50 23.22 27.81
C GLU A 275 -32.66 24.19 28.09
N GLU A 276 -32.35 25.38 28.63
CA GLU A 276 -33.34 26.44 28.84
C GLU A 276 -33.98 26.88 27.51
N CYS A 277 -33.18 27.11 26.47
CA CYS A 277 -33.69 27.48 25.16
C CYS A 277 -34.51 26.34 24.53
N GLU A 278 -34.10 25.09 24.72
CA GLU A 278 -34.76 23.92 24.16
C GLU A 278 -36.13 23.66 24.83
N THR A 279 -36.21 23.81 26.15
CA THR A 279 -37.48 23.76 26.88
C THR A 279 -38.45 24.86 26.44
N GLN A 280 -37.96 26.10 26.24
CA GLN A 280 -38.76 27.20 25.69
C GLN A 280 -39.20 26.94 24.24
N ILE A 281 -38.33 26.42 23.38
CA ILE A 281 -38.69 26.05 22.01
C ILE A 281 -39.78 24.96 22.02
N ASN A 282 -39.67 23.98 22.92
CA ASN A 282 -40.65 22.91 23.05
C ASN A 282 -42.00 23.41 23.56
N SER A 283 -42.02 24.33 24.53
CA SER A 283 -43.28 24.95 25.00
C SER A 283 -43.96 25.76 23.88
N ILE A 284 -43.20 26.51 23.09
CA ILE A 284 -43.71 27.24 21.92
C ILE A 284 -44.24 26.26 20.86
N LYS A 285 -43.54 25.14 20.61
CA LYS A 285 -44.02 24.10 19.68
C LYS A 285 -45.34 23.49 20.14
N VAL A 286 -45.52 23.23 21.44
CA VAL A 286 -46.79 22.76 22.00
C VAL A 286 -47.89 23.81 21.77
N ARG A 287 -47.64 25.08 22.08
CA ARG A 287 -48.61 26.17 21.84
C ARG A 287 -48.98 26.31 20.36
N LYS A 288 -48.03 26.15 19.44
CA LYS A 288 -48.31 26.14 18.00
C LYS A 288 -49.23 24.98 17.58
N ARG A 289 -49.09 23.81 18.21
CA ARG A 289 -49.98 22.66 17.97
C ARG A 289 -51.39 22.94 18.48
N THR A 290 -51.54 23.56 19.66
CA THR A 290 -52.87 23.93 20.19
C THR A 290 -53.54 24.97 19.30
N LEU A 291 -52.82 26.02 18.88
CA LEU A 291 -53.33 27.03 17.94
C LEU A 291 -53.80 26.41 16.61
N ARG A 292 -53.06 25.41 16.12
CA ARG A 292 -53.45 24.67 14.90
C ARG A 292 -54.70 23.82 15.13
N ALA A 293 -54.92 23.30 16.33
CA ALA A 293 -56.14 22.56 16.69
C ALA A 293 -57.35 23.50 16.82
N GLU A 294 -57.19 24.66 17.46
CA GLU A 294 -58.22 25.71 17.60
C GLU A 294 -58.69 26.26 16.24
N LEU A 295 -57.77 26.40 15.28
CA LEU A 295 -58.10 26.74 13.89
C LEU A 295 -58.94 25.64 13.22
N LYS A 296 -58.57 24.37 13.41
CA LYS A 296 -59.29 23.22 12.81
C LYS A 296 -60.68 23.01 13.41
N SER A 297 -60.87 23.35 14.69
CA SER A 297 -62.17 23.27 15.38
C SER A 297 -63.09 24.45 15.09
N GLY A 298 -62.65 25.44 14.30
CA GLY A 298 -63.43 26.64 13.97
C GLY A 298 -63.54 27.66 15.11
N CYS A 299 -62.80 27.47 16.21
CA CYS A 299 -62.80 28.37 17.36
C CYS A 299 -61.97 29.64 17.13
N MET A 300 -61.22 29.72 16.03
CA MET A 300 -60.34 30.84 15.70
C MET A 300 -60.38 31.13 14.20
N ASP A 301 -60.37 32.42 13.83
CA ASP A 301 -60.26 32.83 12.43
C ASP A 301 -58.81 32.72 11.91
N ASN A 302 -58.66 32.63 10.58
CA ASN A 302 -57.33 32.50 9.97
C ASN A 302 -56.46 33.76 10.17
N LEU A 303 -57.07 34.95 10.24
CA LEU A 303 -56.34 36.22 10.42
C LEU A 303 -55.68 36.30 11.81
N THR A 304 -56.40 35.92 12.86
CA THR A 304 -55.96 35.86 14.25
C THR A 304 -54.95 34.72 14.44
N TYR A 305 -55.16 33.59 13.77
CA TYR A 305 -54.17 32.51 13.72
C TYR A 305 -52.82 32.98 13.15
N GLN A 306 -52.81 33.66 12.00
CA GLN A 306 -51.56 34.16 11.41
C GLN A 306 -50.90 35.25 12.26
N ARG A 307 -51.70 36.14 12.85
CA ARG A 307 -51.22 37.19 13.77
C ARG A 307 -50.57 36.60 15.03
N THR A 308 -51.08 35.49 15.56
CA THR A 308 -50.53 34.82 16.74
C THR A 308 -49.37 33.87 16.42
N LEU A 309 -49.35 33.26 15.24
CA LEU A 309 -48.29 32.34 14.81
C LEU A 309 -46.96 33.05 14.49
N THR A 310 -47.02 34.22 13.86
CA THR A 310 -45.84 34.95 13.37
C THR A 310 -44.86 35.33 14.49
N PRO A 311 -45.31 35.89 15.64
CA PRO A 311 -44.44 36.14 16.78
C PRO A 311 -43.81 34.88 17.37
N LEU A 312 -44.54 33.77 17.44
CA LEU A 312 -44.03 32.49 17.95
C LEU A 312 -42.92 31.93 17.04
N ASN A 313 -43.06 32.07 15.72
CA ASN A 313 -42.01 31.70 14.77
C ASN A 313 -40.76 32.56 14.94
N LYS A 314 -40.93 33.87 15.18
CA LYS A 314 -39.81 34.77 15.46
C LYS A 314 -39.08 34.39 16.74
N GLN A 315 -39.83 34.12 17.82
CA GLN A 315 -39.25 33.67 19.10
C GLN A 315 -38.41 32.39 18.95
N ILE A 316 -38.88 31.39 18.20
CA ILE A 316 -38.09 30.18 17.95
C ILE A 316 -36.78 30.53 17.23
N LYS A 317 -36.82 31.38 16.20
CA LYS A 317 -35.62 31.81 15.47
C LYS A 317 -34.64 32.55 16.38
N ASP A 318 -35.14 33.46 17.21
CA ASP A 318 -34.33 34.24 18.15
C ASP A 318 -33.65 33.33 19.19
N LEU A 319 -34.35 32.32 19.71
CA LEU A 319 -33.79 31.33 20.64
C LEU A 319 -32.70 30.47 19.98
N VAL A 320 -32.93 29.98 18.76
CA VAL A 320 -31.91 29.21 18.01
C VAL A 320 -30.68 30.07 17.72
N PHE A 321 -30.89 31.33 17.37
CA PHE A 321 -29.80 32.28 17.15
C PHE A 321 -29.01 32.55 18.44
N LYS A 322 -29.69 32.72 19.58
CA LYS A 322 -29.06 32.90 20.90
C LYS A 322 -28.11 31.75 21.24
N VAL A 323 -28.55 30.50 21.06
CA VAL A 323 -27.71 29.31 21.29
C VAL A 323 -26.52 29.30 20.34
N SER A 324 -26.74 29.56 19.05
CA SER A 324 -25.67 29.57 18.04
C SER A 324 -24.62 30.65 18.31
N LYS A 325 -25.06 31.85 18.70
CA LYS A 325 -24.19 32.96 19.09
C LYS A 325 -23.33 32.57 20.29
N LYS A 326 -23.94 32.02 21.35
CA LYS A 326 -23.19 31.61 22.54
C LYS A 326 -22.17 30.51 22.25
N LYS A 327 -22.52 29.55 21.39
CA LYS A 327 -21.58 28.51 20.93
C LYS A 327 -20.35 29.13 20.25
N HIS A 328 -20.56 30.12 19.38
CA HIS A 328 -19.48 30.81 18.69
C HIS A 328 -18.61 31.65 19.63
N GLU A 329 -19.23 32.36 20.58
CA GLU A 329 -18.51 33.10 21.64
C GLU A 329 -17.63 32.16 22.47
N LEU A 330 -18.15 30.98 22.86
CA LEU A 330 -17.40 30.00 23.62
C LEU A 330 -16.18 29.47 22.85
N ILE A 331 -16.35 29.16 21.56
CA ILE A 331 -15.25 28.73 20.69
C ILE A 331 -14.17 29.80 20.62
N ASN A 332 -14.54 31.07 20.41
CA ASN A 332 -13.57 32.14 20.24
C ASN A 332 -12.88 32.58 21.54
N GLN A 333 -13.56 32.44 22.68
CA GLN A 333 -13.06 32.91 23.98
C GLN A 333 -12.21 31.86 24.70
N PHE A 334 -12.62 30.58 24.67
CA PHE A 334 -12.04 29.54 25.53
C PHE A 334 -11.24 28.49 24.77
N LEU A 335 -11.51 28.31 23.47
CA LEU A 335 -10.82 27.29 22.68
C LEU A 335 -9.72 27.93 21.82
N PRO A 336 -8.51 27.37 21.81
CA PRO A 336 -7.45 27.83 20.93
C PRO A 336 -7.77 27.47 19.49
N LYS A 337 -7.16 28.20 18.56
CA LYS A 337 -7.29 27.94 17.13
C LYS A 337 -6.86 26.50 16.82
N GLY A 338 -7.78 25.71 16.27
CA GLY A 338 -7.56 24.30 15.96
C GLY A 338 -8.35 23.33 16.84
N ILE A 339 -8.84 23.76 18.01
CA ILE A 339 -9.75 22.95 18.84
C ILE A 339 -11.19 23.36 18.58
N SER A 340 -12.00 22.38 18.22
CA SER A 340 -13.43 22.55 17.93
C SER A 340 -14.29 22.32 19.17
N TYR A 341 -15.50 22.91 19.17
CA TYR A 341 -16.52 22.63 20.19
C TYR A 341 -16.82 21.12 20.30
N ASN A 342 -16.81 20.39 19.18
CA ASN A 342 -17.13 18.96 19.16
C ASN A 342 -16.08 18.13 19.91
N GLU A 343 -14.82 18.56 19.92
CA GLU A 343 -13.77 17.90 20.69
C GLU A 343 -13.94 18.13 22.19
N MET A 344 -14.32 19.35 22.58
CA MET A 344 -14.70 19.66 23.96
C MET A 344 -15.92 18.83 24.40
N GLU A 345 -16.97 18.77 23.60
CA GLU A 345 -18.17 17.98 23.89
C GLU A 345 -17.86 16.49 24.04
N ARG A 346 -17.01 15.92 23.18
CA ARG A 346 -16.53 14.53 23.31
C ARG A 346 -15.75 14.31 24.60
N HIS A 347 -14.87 15.23 24.98
CA HIS A 347 -14.09 15.11 26.22
C HIS A 347 -15.01 15.13 27.45
N MET A 348 -15.98 16.05 27.49
CA MET A 348 -16.95 16.16 28.58
C MET A 348 -17.88 14.94 28.65
N ASN A 349 -18.34 14.41 27.52
CA ASN A 349 -19.17 13.21 27.49
C ASN A 349 -18.43 11.97 28.01
N LYS A 350 -17.15 11.79 27.64
CA LYS A 350 -16.31 10.71 28.18
C LYS A 350 -16.15 10.79 29.69
N LYS A 351 -16.10 12.01 30.26
CA LYS A 351 -16.01 12.21 31.70
C LYS A 351 -17.30 11.86 32.43
N ASN A 352 -18.45 12.05 31.80
CA ASN A 352 -19.76 11.73 32.38
C ASN A 352 -20.14 10.24 32.28
N GLU A 353 -19.39 9.43 31.52
CA GLU A 353 -19.57 7.97 31.40
C GLU A 353 -18.72 7.15 32.40
N ILE A 354 -17.89 7.82 33.21
CA ILE A 354 -17.10 7.24 34.32
C ILE A 354 -17.75 7.69 35.63
#